data_AF-A0A7C0Z293-F1
#
_entry.id   AF-A0A7C0Z293-F1
#
_cell.length_a   1.000
_cell.length_b   1.000
_cell.length_c   1.000
_cell.angle_alpha   90.00
_cell.angle_beta   90.00
_cell.angle_gamma   90.00
#
_symmetry.space_group_name_H-M   'P 1'
#
loop_
_entity.id
_entity.type
_entity.pdbx_description
1 polymer ?
#
loop_
_entity_poly.entity_id
_entity_poly.type
_entity_poly.pdbx_seq_one_letter_code
_entity_poly.pdbx_strand_id
1 'polypeptide(L)'
;MPERLGLVCGLGSISKIAERLAREAGYEPLSVKLGSIRTAISLVFRLGDAPIRPAEIMRFFREREVKKIAIVGKFPKSIMFASFTGDEHGSRVANASDKRDVSIYRIVRRELEAQGFELVPQADLLRPLLAPEDGYWGPEPDDGVMSDLERGLELAR
;
A
#
# COMPACT_ATOMS: atom_id res chain seq x y z
N MET A 1 6.24 8.96 23.05
CA MET A 1 5.82 7.66 22.51
C MET A 1 6.05 7.68 21.01
N PRO A 2 6.44 6.56 20.37
CA PRO A 2 6.60 6.50 18.91
C PRO A 2 5.28 6.87 18.21
N GLU A 3 5.37 7.53 17.06
CA GLU A 3 4.19 7.86 16.24
C GLU A 3 3.60 6.56 15.67
N ARG A 4 2.27 6.43 15.67
CA ARG A 4 1.61 5.23 15.13
C ARG A 4 1.42 5.34 13.62
N LEU A 5 1.75 4.26 12.92
CA LEU A 5 1.56 4.12 11.46
C LEU A 5 0.53 3.03 11.18
N GLY A 6 -0.58 3.37 10.53
CA GLY A 6 -1.55 2.39 10.06
C GLY A 6 -1.02 1.67 8.83
N LEU A 7 -0.97 0.33 8.85
CA LEU A 7 -0.61 -0.46 7.68
C LEU A 7 -1.84 -1.21 7.18
N VAL A 8 -2.27 -0.92 5.95
CA VAL A 8 -3.29 -1.71 5.25
C VAL A 8 -2.55 -2.73 4.40
N CYS A 9 -2.62 -4.00 4.82
CA CYS A 9 -1.75 -5.06 4.34
C CYS A 9 -2.45 -6.00 3.35
N GLY A 10 -1.94 -6.03 2.13
CA GLY A 10 -2.30 -6.95 1.06
C GLY A 10 -1.47 -8.24 1.10
N LEU A 11 -1.55 -9.01 0.01
CA LEU A 11 -0.86 -10.29 -0.16
C LEU A 11 0.66 -10.11 -0.30
N GLY A 12 1.40 -11.14 0.12
CA GLY A 12 2.86 -11.24 -0.06
C GLY A 12 3.66 -10.95 1.21
N SER A 13 4.99 -11.12 1.10
CA SER A 13 5.95 -10.88 2.18
C SER A 13 6.25 -9.40 2.42
N ILE A 14 5.94 -8.53 1.44
CA ILE A 14 6.27 -7.10 1.51
C ILE A 14 5.60 -6.40 2.70
N SER A 15 4.39 -6.83 3.10
CA SER A 15 3.69 -6.31 4.28
C SER A 15 4.46 -6.57 5.58
N LYS A 16 5.15 -7.72 5.69
CA LYS A 16 6.02 -8.04 6.84
C LYS A 16 7.28 -7.17 6.83
N ILE A 17 7.85 -6.94 5.65
CA ILE A 17 9.04 -6.08 5.51
C ILE A 17 8.67 -4.63 5.85
N ALA A 18 7.53 -4.15 5.36
CA ALA A 18 6.98 -2.83 5.68
C ALA A 18 6.79 -2.64 7.20
N GLU A 19 6.24 -3.64 7.90
CA GLU A 19 6.10 -3.58 9.36
C GLU A 19 7.47 -3.44 10.05
N ARG A 20 8.47 -4.23 9.64
CA ARG A 20 9.84 -4.15 10.18
C ARG A 20 10.47 -2.78 9.91
N LEU A 21 10.42 -2.31 8.65
CA LEU A 21 10.99 -1.03 8.25
C LEU A 21 10.30 0.16 8.95
N ALA A 22 8.99 0.07 9.19
CA ALA A 22 8.27 1.06 9.98
C ALA A 22 8.81 1.16 11.42
N ARG A 23 9.06 0.01 12.06
CA ARG A 23 9.65 -0.03 13.42
C ARG A 23 11.07 0.54 13.43
N GLU A 24 11.89 0.18 12.44
CA GLU A 24 13.25 0.71 12.27
C GLU A 24 13.25 2.23 12.04
N ALA A 25 12.22 2.76 11.36
CA ALA A 25 12.00 4.18 11.17
C ALA A 25 11.37 4.91 12.39
N GLY A 26 11.17 4.22 13.52
CA GLY A 26 10.67 4.81 14.76
C GLY A 26 9.15 4.87 14.89
N TYR A 27 8.40 4.22 13.99
CA TYR A 27 6.95 4.11 14.08
C TYR A 27 6.51 2.91 14.94
N GLU A 28 5.32 3.01 15.52
CA GLU A 28 4.55 1.88 16.04
C GLU A 28 3.53 1.43 14.97
N PRO A 29 3.82 0.39 14.16
CA PRO A 29 2.91 -0.03 13.11
C PRO A 29 1.68 -0.76 13.68
N LEU A 30 0.51 -0.36 13.20
CA LEU A 30 -0.78 -1.01 13.47
C LEU A 30 -1.31 -1.62 12.17
N SER A 31 -1.20 -2.95 12.06
CA SER A 31 -1.51 -3.66 10.82
C SER A 31 -2.95 -4.15 10.76
N VAL A 32 -3.63 -3.79 9.68
CA VAL A 32 -4.95 -4.27 9.28
C VAL A 32 -4.83 -5.13 8.03
N LYS A 33 -5.52 -6.28 8.02
CA LYS A 33 -5.56 -7.17 6.87
C LYS A 33 -6.99 -7.31 6.35
N LEU A 34 -7.12 -7.35 5.03
CA LEU A 34 -8.39 -7.58 4.34
C LEU A 34 -8.65 -9.09 4.13
N GLY A 35 -9.79 -9.58 4.60
CA GLY A 35 -10.29 -10.94 4.34
C GLY A 35 -9.33 -12.09 4.69
N SER A 36 -9.37 -13.15 3.91
CA SER A 36 -8.56 -14.37 4.04
C SER A 36 -7.09 -14.23 3.62
N ILE A 37 -6.62 -13.07 3.14
CA ILE A 37 -5.25 -12.81 2.64
C ILE A 37 -4.19 -13.37 3.60
N ARG A 38 -3.60 -14.53 3.37
CA ARG A 38 -2.57 -15.06 4.30
C ARG A 38 -1.38 -14.11 4.36
N THR A 39 -1.11 -13.54 5.54
CA THR A 39 0.06 -12.68 5.78
C THR A 39 0.76 -13.11 7.07
N ALA A 40 2.08 -12.92 7.14
CA ALA A 40 2.92 -13.30 8.28
C ALA A 40 3.19 -12.10 9.23
N ILE A 41 2.15 -11.31 9.51
CA ILE A 41 2.22 -10.00 10.19
C ILE A 41 1.72 -10.15 11.62
N SER A 42 2.25 -9.35 12.56
CA SER A 42 1.66 -9.23 13.90
C SER A 42 0.28 -8.54 13.76
N LEU A 43 -0.78 -9.33 13.78
CA LEU A 43 -2.11 -8.88 13.37
C LEU A 43 -2.81 -8.18 14.54
N VAL A 44 -3.21 -6.92 14.36
CA VAL A 44 -4.01 -6.20 15.37
C VAL A 44 -5.51 -6.23 15.01
N PHE A 45 -5.86 -6.30 13.72
CA PHE A 45 -7.25 -6.34 13.29
C PHE A 45 -7.44 -7.08 11.96
N ARG A 46 -8.42 -7.99 11.91
CA ARG A 46 -8.82 -8.74 10.71
C ARG A 46 -10.22 -8.29 10.29
N LEU A 47 -10.35 -7.81 9.06
CA LEU A 47 -11.67 -7.70 8.43
C LEU A 47 -12.06 -9.05 7.82
N GLY A 48 -13.33 -9.44 7.95
CA GLY A 48 -13.88 -10.67 7.36
C GLY A 48 -13.81 -10.67 5.83
N ASP A 49 -14.21 -11.79 5.20
CA ASP A 49 -14.06 -12.00 3.75
C ASP A 49 -14.93 -11.08 2.89
N ALA A 50 -16.09 -10.64 3.40
CA ALA A 50 -16.93 -9.60 2.81
C ALA A 50 -18.13 -9.26 3.73
N PRO A 51 -18.72 -8.07 3.61
CA PRO A 51 -18.21 -6.91 2.88
C PRO A 51 -17.10 -6.19 3.67
N ILE A 52 -16.03 -5.82 2.97
CA ILE A 52 -14.97 -4.95 3.48
C ILE A 52 -15.50 -3.52 3.53
N ARG A 53 -15.41 -2.90 4.70
CA ARG A 53 -15.86 -1.53 4.97
C ARG A 53 -14.67 -0.63 5.26
N PRO A 54 -14.17 0.16 4.30
CA PRO A 54 -13.13 1.16 4.56
C PRO A 54 -13.40 2.05 5.78
N ALA A 55 -14.67 2.40 6.06
CA ALA A 55 -15.06 3.16 7.24
C ALA A 55 -14.66 2.46 8.54
N GLU A 56 -14.72 1.13 8.61
CA GLU A 56 -14.31 0.37 9.80
C GLU A 56 -12.80 0.39 9.99
N ILE A 57 -12.02 0.35 8.90
CA ILE A 57 -10.55 0.52 8.92
C ILE A 57 -10.19 1.90 9.45
N MET A 58 -10.82 2.94 8.88
CA MET A 58 -10.59 4.32 9.29
C MET A 58 -11.00 4.56 10.74
N ARG A 59 -12.13 4.00 11.18
CA ARG A 59 -12.55 4.07 12.60
C ARG A 59 -11.53 3.39 13.50
N PHE A 60 -11.08 2.17 13.17
CA PHE A 60 -10.07 1.44 13.93
C PHE A 60 -8.77 2.26 14.12
N PHE A 61 -8.31 2.91 13.04
CA PHE A 61 -7.13 3.76 13.06
C PHE A 61 -7.35 5.05 13.87
N ARG A 62 -8.52 5.68 13.72
CA ARG A 62 -8.87 6.91 14.45
C ARG A 62 -8.95 6.70 15.96
N GLU A 63 -9.58 5.61 16.39
CA GLU A 63 -9.66 5.19 17.81
C GLU A 63 -8.27 4.93 18.43
N ARG A 64 -7.26 4.69 17.60
CA ARG A 64 -5.87 4.46 18.00
C ARG A 64 -4.95 5.63 17.65
N GLU A 65 -5.52 6.80 17.35
CA GLU A 65 -4.78 8.04 17.11
C GLU A 65 -3.76 7.94 15.96
N VAL A 66 -4.02 7.06 14.99
CA VAL A 66 -3.22 6.96 13.77
C VAL A 66 -3.53 8.15 12.88
N LYS A 67 -2.48 8.84 12.43
CA LYS A 67 -2.58 9.95 11.46
C LYS A 67 -2.06 9.58 10.08
N LYS A 68 -1.06 8.69 10.02
CA LYS A 68 -0.42 8.25 8.80
C LYS A 68 -0.83 6.82 8.47
N ILE A 69 -1.11 6.56 7.20
CA ILE A 69 -1.47 5.24 6.70
C ILE A 69 -0.56 4.89 5.52
N ALA A 70 -0.07 3.67 5.45
CA ALA A 70 0.54 3.11 4.24
C ALA A 70 -0.27 1.90 3.76
N ILE A 71 -0.46 1.82 2.45
CA ILE A 71 -1.06 0.65 1.79
C ILE A 71 0.08 -0.16 1.21
N VAL A 72 0.25 -1.40 1.67
CA VAL A 72 1.41 -2.24 1.34
C VAL A 72 0.98 -3.63 0.91
N GLY A 73 1.63 -4.17 -0.11
CA GLY A 73 1.31 -5.50 -0.64
C GLY A 73 0.31 -5.49 -1.79
N LYS A 74 0.11 -6.68 -2.36
CA LYS A 74 -0.73 -6.85 -3.53
C LYS A 74 -2.20 -6.96 -3.13
N PHE A 75 -3.04 -6.13 -3.74
CA PHE A 75 -4.49 -6.20 -3.60
C PHE A 75 -5.10 -6.71 -4.90
N PRO A 76 -5.66 -7.93 -4.93
CA PRO A 76 -6.38 -8.41 -6.10
C PRO A 76 -7.57 -7.50 -6.43
N LYS A 77 -7.77 -7.22 -7.71
CA LYS A 77 -8.92 -6.43 -8.20
C LYS A 77 -10.26 -7.06 -7.79
N SER A 78 -10.33 -8.39 -7.67
CA SER A 78 -11.50 -9.09 -7.14
C SER A 78 -11.86 -8.63 -5.73
N ILE A 79 -10.87 -8.49 -4.84
CA ILE A 79 -11.10 -8.00 -3.48
C ILE A 79 -11.47 -6.51 -3.51
N MET A 80 -10.73 -5.69 -4.26
CA MET A 80 -10.96 -4.24 -4.33
C MET A 80 -12.34 -3.86 -4.90
N PHE A 81 -12.86 -4.57 -5.90
CA PHE A 81 -14.11 -4.20 -6.56
C PHE A 81 -15.32 -5.02 -6.11
N ALA A 82 -15.15 -6.29 -5.72
CA ALA A 82 -16.27 -7.12 -5.31
C ALA A 82 -16.56 -7.03 -3.81
N SER A 83 -15.55 -6.75 -2.97
CA SER A 83 -15.70 -6.80 -1.52
C SER A 83 -15.80 -5.43 -0.84
N PHE A 84 -15.40 -4.32 -1.49
CA PHE A 84 -15.45 -2.96 -0.91
C PHE A 84 -16.85 -2.30 -0.96
N THR A 85 -17.93 -3.04 -1.16
CA THR A 85 -19.27 -2.45 -1.29
C THR A 85 -19.97 -2.20 0.05
N GLY A 86 -19.26 -2.34 1.17
CA GLY A 86 -19.84 -2.30 2.51
C GLY A 86 -20.18 -0.90 3.04
N ASP A 87 -19.67 0.16 2.41
CA ASP A 87 -19.93 1.57 2.76
C ASP A 87 -19.71 2.53 1.56
N GLU A 88 -19.96 3.83 1.77
CA GLU A 88 -19.85 4.85 0.71
C GLU A 88 -18.43 5.04 0.18
N HIS A 89 -17.41 4.90 1.02
CA HIS A 89 -16.02 5.10 0.64
C HIS A 89 -15.56 3.97 -0.28
N GLY A 90 -15.92 2.74 0.08
CA GLY A 90 -15.64 1.59 -0.77
C GLY A 90 -16.48 1.59 -2.06
N SER A 91 -17.70 2.12 -2.03
CA SER A 91 -18.53 2.31 -3.23
C SER A 91 -17.89 3.28 -4.24
N ARG A 92 -17.18 4.32 -3.78
CA ARG A 92 -16.45 5.24 -4.68
C ARG A 92 -15.30 4.55 -5.41
N VAL A 93 -14.63 3.60 -4.77
CA VAL A 93 -13.60 2.76 -5.39
C VAL A 93 -14.24 1.73 -6.34
N ALA A 94 -15.32 1.08 -5.92
CA ALA A 94 -16.03 0.07 -6.70
C ALA A 94 -16.61 0.63 -8.01
N ASN A 95 -17.16 1.85 -7.94
CA ASN A 95 -17.82 2.54 -9.05
C ASN A 95 -16.88 3.46 -9.84
N ALA A 96 -15.56 3.38 -9.63
CA ALA A 96 -14.61 4.17 -10.38
C ALA A 96 -14.74 3.88 -11.89
N SER A 97 -14.93 4.93 -12.70
CA SER A 97 -15.00 4.82 -14.16
C SER A 97 -13.69 4.34 -14.77
N ASP A 98 -12.56 4.76 -14.19
CA ASP A 98 -11.22 4.32 -14.55
C ASP A 98 -10.67 3.32 -13.52
N LYS A 99 -10.49 2.06 -13.95
CA LYS A 99 -10.05 0.94 -13.11
C LYS A 99 -8.54 0.65 -13.20
N ARG A 100 -7.75 1.60 -13.74
CA ARG A 100 -6.28 1.55 -13.67
C ARG A 100 -5.83 1.77 -12.23
N ASP A 101 -4.76 1.08 -11.84
CA ASP A 101 -4.30 1.04 -10.45
C ASP A 101 -3.93 2.45 -9.93
N VAL A 102 -3.33 3.29 -10.79
CA VAL A 102 -3.02 4.70 -10.48
C VAL A 102 -4.29 5.50 -10.15
N SER A 103 -5.36 5.30 -10.93
CA SER A 103 -6.62 6.02 -10.75
C SER A 103 -7.33 5.57 -9.47
N ILE A 104 -7.34 4.28 -9.19
CA ILE A 104 -7.85 3.73 -7.93
C ILE A 104 -7.05 4.25 -6.73
N TYR A 105 -5.72 4.24 -6.81
CA TYR A 105 -4.85 4.75 -5.75
C TYR A 105 -5.13 6.24 -5.46
N ARG A 106 -5.36 7.06 -6.49
CA ARG A 106 -5.76 8.47 -6.32
C ARG A 106 -7.11 8.63 -5.61
N ILE A 107 -8.09 7.80 -5.95
CA ILE A 107 -9.40 7.80 -5.26
C ILE A 107 -9.20 7.45 -3.78
N VAL A 108 -8.47 6.38 -3.48
CA VAL A 108 -8.19 5.96 -2.10
C VAL A 108 -7.45 7.04 -1.33
N ARG A 109 -6.42 7.65 -1.92
CA ARG A 109 -5.70 8.80 -1.33
C ARG A 109 -6.66 9.92 -0.94
N ARG A 110 -7.49 10.37 -1.88
CA ARG A 110 -8.44 11.46 -1.66
C ARG A 110 -9.43 11.14 -0.54
N GLU A 111 -9.92 9.90 -0.50
CA GLU A 111 -10.86 9.47 0.55
C GLU A 111 -10.19 9.46 1.95
N LEU A 112 -8.95 8.98 2.05
CA LEU A 112 -8.20 9.01 3.31
C LEU A 112 -7.87 10.43 3.77
N GLU A 113 -7.40 11.29 2.86
CA GLU A 113 -7.07 12.69 3.15
C GLU A 113 -8.31 13.49 3.56
N ALA A 114 -9.45 13.27 2.90
CA ALA A 114 -10.73 13.87 3.30
C ALA A 114 -11.19 13.47 4.71
N GLN A 115 -10.67 12.36 5.24
CA GLN A 115 -10.94 11.85 6.58
C GLN A 115 -9.88 12.25 7.62
N GLY A 116 -8.87 13.04 7.20
CA GLY A 116 -7.80 13.53 8.07
C GLY A 116 -6.59 12.61 8.20
N PHE A 117 -6.48 11.60 7.33
CA PHE A 117 -5.29 10.73 7.28
C PHE A 117 -4.31 11.18 6.21
N GLU A 118 -3.03 11.03 6.47
CA GLU A 118 -1.96 11.17 5.48
C GLU A 118 -1.65 9.79 4.87
N LEU A 119 -1.76 9.67 3.54
CA LEU A 119 -1.35 8.45 2.84
C LEU A 119 0.16 8.51 2.51
N VAL A 120 0.95 7.75 3.28
CA VAL A 120 2.38 7.58 3.09
C VAL A 120 2.63 6.76 1.81
N PRO A 121 3.43 7.28 0.85
CA PRO A 121 3.86 6.52 -0.30
C PRO A 121 4.60 5.25 0.12
N GLN A 122 4.23 4.11 -0.49
CA GLN A 122 4.89 2.84 -0.20
C GLN A 122 6.40 2.89 -0.52
N ALA A 123 6.81 3.66 -1.53
CA ALA A 123 8.22 3.83 -1.90
C ALA A 123 9.05 4.48 -0.78
N ASP A 124 8.46 5.38 0.03
CA ASP A 124 9.17 6.03 1.13
C ASP A 124 9.43 5.02 2.26
N LEU A 125 8.43 4.20 2.58
CA LEU A 125 8.54 3.16 3.60
C LEU A 125 9.49 2.02 3.18
N LEU A 126 9.48 1.68 1.88
CA LEU A 126 10.28 0.60 1.32
C LEU A 126 11.56 1.09 0.65
N ARG A 127 11.99 2.33 0.91
CA ARG A 127 13.17 2.94 0.29
C ARG A 127 14.42 2.04 0.32
N PRO A 128 14.72 1.29 1.41
CA PRO A 128 15.87 0.36 1.43
C PRO A 128 15.78 -0.82 0.46
N LEU A 129 14.62 -1.06 -0.16
CA LEU A 129 14.40 -2.12 -1.16
C LEU A 129 14.37 -1.58 -2.59
N LEU A 130 14.43 -0.26 -2.78
CA LEU A 130 14.47 0.33 -4.12
C LEU A 130 15.82 0.06 -4.75
N ALA A 131 15.82 -0.09 -6.08
CA ALA A 131 17.05 -0.19 -6.84
C ALA A 131 17.91 1.06 -6.58
N PRO A 132 19.20 0.89 -6.22
CA PRO A 132 20.09 2.01 -6.09
C PRO A 132 20.40 2.59 -7.48
N GLU A 133 20.82 3.85 -7.54
CA GLU A 133 21.04 4.56 -8.81
C GLU A 133 22.22 3.98 -9.61
N ASP A 134 23.22 3.47 -8.92
CA ASP A 134 24.44 2.84 -9.45
C ASP A 134 24.27 1.35 -9.80
N GLY A 135 23.06 0.80 -9.64
CA GLY A 135 22.76 -0.59 -9.94
C GLY A 135 23.13 -1.57 -8.81
N TYR A 136 22.64 -2.80 -8.93
CA TYR A 136 22.83 -3.81 -7.87
C TYR A 136 24.18 -4.51 -7.96
N TRP A 137 24.44 -5.12 -9.12
CA TRP A 137 25.59 -5.98 -9.36
C TRP A 137 25.71 -6.27 -10.86
N GLY A 138 26.95 -6.47 -11.33
CA GLY A 138 27.24 -6.80 -12.72
C GLY A 138 28.36 -5.93 -13.30
N PRO A 139 28.77 -6.19 -14.55
CA PRO A 139 29.64 -5.27 -15.28
C PRO A 139 28.92 -3.93 -15.52
N GLU A 140 29.70 -2.85 -15.65
CA GLU A 140 29.15 -1.58 -16.15
C GLU A 140 28.54 -1.81 -17.54
N PRO A 141 27.35 -1.23 -17.81
CA PRO A 141 26.69 -1.36 -19.09
C PRO A 141 27.54 -0.70 -20.19
N ASP A 142 27.73 -1.42 -21.30
CA ASP A 142 28.31 -0.84 -22.51
C ASP A 142 27.29 0.03 -23.27
N ASP A 143 27.74 0.71 -24.32
CA ASP A 143 26.89 1.60 -25.13
C ASP A 143 25.67 0.88 -25.73
N GLY A 144 25.79 -0.41 -26.04
CA GLY A 144 24.68 -1.21 -26.55
C GLY A 144 23.61 -1.44 -25.48
N VAL A 145 24.03 -1.86 -24.28
CA VAL A 145 23.14 -2.03 -23.13
C VAL A 145 22.50 -0.71 -22.72
N MET A 146 23.25 0.40 -22.76
CA MET A 146 22.73 1.73 -22.47
C MET A 146 21.63 2.15 -23.45
N SER A 147 21.82 1.91 -24.75
CA SER A 147 20.79 2.17 -25.77
C SER A 147 19.52 1.34 -25.55
N ASP A 148 19.66 0.05 -25.21
CA ASP A 148 18.52 -0.82 -24.91
C ASP A 148 17.79 -0.38 -23.63
N LEU A 149 18.54 0.07 -22.61
CA LEU A 149 17.99 0.60 -21.37
C LEU A 149 17.16 1.86 -21.61
N GLU A 150 17.69 2.81 -22.38
CA GLU A 150 16.98 4.05 -22.74
C GLU A 150 15.67 3.74 -23.48
N ARG A 151 15.73 2.86 -24.48
CA ARG A 151 14.55 2.45 -25.24
C ARG A 151 13.55 1.68 -24.38
N GLY A 152 14.02 0.82 -23.50
CA GLY A 152 13.17 0.10 -22.54
C GLY A 152 12.44 1.06 -21.60
N LEU A 153 13.12 2.09 -21.08
CA LEU A 153 12.52 3.12 -20.24
C LEU A 153 11.50 3.98 -20.99
N GLU A 154 11.77 4.30 -22.27
CA GLU A 154 10.82 5.02 -23.12
C GLU A 154 9.53 4.23 -23.31
N LEU A 155 9.62 2.93 -23.60
CA LEU A 155 8.46 2.06 -23.79
C LEU A 155 7.65 1.79 -22.52
N ALA A 156 8.28 1.87 -21.35
CA ALA A 156 7.65 1.60 -20.07
C ALA A 156 6.90 2.81 -19.46
N ARG A 157 7.19 4.03 -19.92
CA ARG A 157 6.57 5.29 -19.46
C ARG A 157 5.17 5.49 -20.05
#